data_AF-A0A1Y2GYU7-F1
#
_entry.id   AF-A0A1Y2GYU7-F1
#
_cell.length_a   1.000
_cell.length_b   1.000
_cell.length_c   1.000
_cell.angle_alpha   90.00
_cell.angle_beta   90.00
_cell.angle_gamma   90.00
#
_symmetry.space_group_name_H-M   'P 1'
#
loop_
_entity.id
_entity.type
_entity.pdbx_description
1 polymer ?
#
loop_
_entity_poly.entity_id
_entity_poly.type
_entity_poly.pdbx_seq_one_letter_code
_entity_poly.pdbx_strand_id
1 'polypeptide(L)'
;MSFRLPENGVLPWFEITVGEPQKVGDVINPHIVYKVHVKTNSTAFKSNDFTVQRRYKDFLWLYNQLTTHNPGVIVPPVSEKHAIGRFQNEFVESRRIALERCLRKMTAHPMLYGDPDLKLFLESDSLFAEIKEKRQDSSKGFMTKFGETLSSATTFTKVHETDEWFESRRNQLEVLDSQLKSLLKAIEAIIKQRKDLGASSAEFGESIVSLASTELNKPLANSLLVLGNLKIRIKELHEKQANMDVLTLEHTVDEYIRTIGSIKIAFMARAKFNQNMVQAQNDLSKRKANFEKMSQPSRKTKPERLQQLQQEIAEAEQRVDSTKKEFEEISSLIRQEFDRFDREKVEDFKQSVEAFLASMVKHQREIVGLWENYFKALNGATEEHNQAQQQSQNLGASKAQTSSQGDLSPATGAAVDTAPQSAVDNSYTREDHGIRTNQPNDVLSANAWSS
;
A
#
# COMPACT_ATOMS: atom_id res chain seq x y z
N MET A 1 30.96 -1.89 -14.10
CA MET A 1 30.58 -1.57 -12.70
C MET A 1 30.78 -2.81 -11.85
N SER A 2 31.89 -2.89 -11.11
CA SER A 2 32.10 -4.00 -10.18
C SER A 2 31.15 -3.90 -8.99
N PHE A 3 30.53 -5.02 -8.63
CA PHE A 3 29.75 -5.17 -7.40
C PHE A 3 30.58 -4.66 -6.22
N ARG A 4 30.21 -3.53 -5.64
CA ARG A 4 30.77 -3.08 -4.36
C ARG A 4 30.08 -3.85 -3.24
N LEU A 5 30.30 -5.15 -3.18
CA LEU A 5 30.09 -5.86 -1.93
C LEU A 5 31.13 -5.33 -0.94
N PRO A 6 30.76 -5.08 0.33
CA PRO A 6 31.73 -4.69 1.34
C PRO A 6 32.81 -5.78 1.45
N GLU A 7 34.06 -5.40 1.75
CA GLU A 7 35.23 -6.30 1.81
C GLU A 7 35.03 -7.54 2.70
N ASN A 8 34.09 -7.47 3.65
CA ASN A 8 33.76 -8.53 4.59
C ASN A 8 32.57 -9.42 4.16
N GLY A 9 31.96 -9.17 3.00
CA GLY A 9 30.82 -9.93 2.46
C GLY A 9 29.48 -9.74 3.19
N VAL A 10 29.43 -9.00 4.30
CA VAL A 10 28.21 -8.77 5.09
C VAL A 10 27.75 -7.31 4.91
N LEU A 11 26.50 -7.13 4.46
CA LEU A 11 25.88 -5.81 4.39
C LEU A 11 25.66 -5.25 5.81
N PRO A 12 25.93 -3.95 6.04
CA PRO A 12 25.58 -3.33 7.30
C PRO A 12 24.06 -3.32 7.48
N TRP A 13 23.61 -3.47 8.73
CA TRP A 13 22.19 -3.34 9.05
C TRP A 13 21.82 -1.87 9.23
N PHE A 14 20.58 -1.55 8.88
CA PHE A 14 19.99 -0.23 9.08
C PHE A 14 18.61 -0.40 9.71
N GLU A 15 18.37 0.32 10.80
CA GLU A 15 17.04 0.53 11.35
C GLU A 15 16.66 1.98 11.08
N ILE A 16 15.63 2.18 10.25
CA ILE A 16 15.16 3.50 9.83
C ILE A 16 13.72 3.68 10.28
N THR A 17 13.47 4.81 10.92
CA THR A 17 12.13 5.29 11.23
C THR A 17 11.95 6.69 10.67
N VAL A 18 10.80 6.93 10.02
CA VAL A 18 10.42 8.26 9.53
C VAL A 18 9.22 8.69 10.34
N GLY A 19 9.36 9.75 11.14
CA GLY A 19 8.35 10.13 12.12
C GLY A 19 8.14 11.64 12.19
N GLU A 20 7.27 12.03 13.13
CA GLU A 20 7.05 13.42 13.55
C GLU A 20 6.84 14.39 12.37
N PRO A 21 5.78 14.20 11.56
CA PRO A 21 5.51 15.13 10.47
C PRO A 21 5.19 16.53 11.01
N GLN A 22 6.01 17.51 10.63
CA GLN A 22 5.85 18.91 11.03
C GLN A 22 5.60 19.79 9.81
N LYS A 23 4.57 20.64 9.89
CA LYS A 23 4.32 21.66 8.87
C LYS A 23 5.23 22.86 9.12
N VAL A 24 6.19 23.07 8.22
CA VAL A 24 7.21 24.11 8.29
C VAL A 24 7.09 25.04 7.07
N GLY A 25 7.49 26.30 7.25
CA GLY A 25 7.53 27.32 6.20
C GLY A 25 6.43 28.36 6.34
N ASP A 26 6.64 29.51 5.69
CA ASP A 26 5.75 30.66 5.77
C ASP A 26 4.38 30.39 5.12
N VAL A 27 3.43 31.29 5.37
CA VAL A 27 2.05 31.24 4.84
C VAL A 27 2.02 30.98 3.32
N ILE A 28 3.02 31.48 2.59
CA ILE A 28 3.10 31.39 1.13
C ILE A 28 3.60 30.02 0.66
N ASN A 29 4.54 29.38 1.39
CA ASN A 29 5.22 28.16 0.94
C ASN A 29 5.35 27.07 2.03
N PRO A 30 4.23 26.61 2.63
CA PRO A 30 4.28 25.56 3.65
C PRO A 30 4.67 24.21 3.04
N HIS A 31 5.39 23.39 3.80
CA HIS A 31 5.75 22.01 3.45
C HIS A 31 5.86 21.14 4.71
N ILE A 32 5.74 19.82 4.53
CA ILE A 32 5.93 18.86 5.63
C ILE A 32 7.40 18.43 5.67
N VAL A 33 7.97 18.47 6.86
CA VAL A 33 9.28 17.95 7.23
C VAL A 33 9.06 16.73 8.12
N TYR A 34 9.83 15.69 7.89
CA TYR A 34 9.84 14.45 8.66
C TYR A 34 11.17 14.33 9.39
N LYS A 35 11.14 13.79 10.61
CA LYS A 35 12.35 13.33 11.27
C LYS A 35 12.69 11.93 10.79
N VAL A 36 13.86 11.77 10.19
CA VAL A 36 14.42 10.48 9.78
C VAL A 36 15.44 10.09 10.82
N HIS A 37 15.11 9.09 11.62
CA HIS A 37 16.00 8.54 12.63
C HIS A 37 16.62 7.25 12.08
N VAL A 38 17.94 7.14 12.23
CA VAL A 38 18.75 6.10 11.61
C VAL A 38 19.65 5.48 12.66
N LYS A 39 19.58 4.16 12.79
CA LYS A 39 20.58 3.35 13.50
C LYS A 39 21.26 2.39 12.54
N THR A 40 22.58 2.26 12.65
CA THR A 40 23.35 1.38 11.77
C THR A 40 24.66 0.94 12.40
N ASN A 41 25.18 -0.22 12.00
CA ASN A 41 26.56 -0.64 12.29
C ASN A 41 27.55 -0.28 11.17
N SER A 42 27.11 0.46 10.15
CA SER A 42 27.99 0.88 9.07
C SER A 42 29.04 1.87 9.57
N THR A 43 30.31 1.51 9.41
CA THR A 43 31.46 2.39 9.73
C THR A 43 31.60 3.57 8.78
N ALA A 44 30.76 3.64 7.74
CA ALA A 44 30.74 4.75 6.81
C ALA A 44 30.12 6.02 7.40
N PHE A 45 29.38 5.97 8.51
CA PHE A 45 28.73 7.13 9.14
C PHE A 45 29.51 7.64 10.35
N LYS A 46 29.39 8.94 10.68
CA LYS A 46 30.04 9.56 11.86
C LYS A 46 29.50 9.02 13.18
N SER A 47 28.22 8.64 13.22
CA SER A 47 27.53 8.08 14.38
C SER A 47 26.76 6.83 13.98
N ASN A 48 26.55 5.92 14.93
CA ASN A 48 25.72 4.72 14.77
C ASN A 48 24.23 4.98 15.08
N ASP A 49 23.90 6.13 15.66
CA ASP A 49 22.56 6.58 16.00
C ASP A 49 22.48 8.10 15.78
N PHE A 50 21.60 8.55 14.89
CA PHE A 50 21.42 9.96 14.56
C PHE A 50 20.04 10.23 13.95
N THR A 51 19.67 11.52 13.91
CA THR A 51 18.41 11.99 13.33
C THR A 51 18.66 13.16 12.42
N VAL A 52 18.02 13.16 11.25
CA VAL A 52 18.02 14.30 10.32
C VAL A 52 16.60 14.71 9.96
N GLN A 53 16.44 15.96 9.53
CA GLN A 53 15.16 16.48 9.05
C GLN A 53 15.12 16.46 7.53
N ARG A 54 14.06 15.87 6.96
CA ARG A 54 13.87 15.75 5.50
C ARG A 54 12.47 16.10 5.08
N ARG A 55 12.35 16.88 4.01
CA ARG A 55 11.06 17.14 3.32
C ARG A 55 10.94 16.26 2.11
N TYR A 56 9.71 16.08 1.61
CA TYR A 56 9.42 15.26 0.42
C TYR A 56 10.30 15.58 -0.81
N LYS A 57 10.67 16.86 -1.02
CA LYS A 57 11.55 17.25 -2.14
C LYS A 57 12.96 16.66 -2.03
N ASP A 58 13.44 16.40 -0.81
CA ASP A 58 14.78 15.86 -0.57
C ASP A 58 14.80 14.38 -0.96
N PHE A 59 13.74 13.64 -0.63
CA PHE A 59 13.56 12.25 -1.06
C PHE A 59 13.48 12.15 -2.59
N LEU A 60 12.77 13.08 -3.23
CA LEU A 60 12.71 13.13 -4.70
C LEU A 60 14.10 13.42 -5.30
N TRP A 61 14.87 14.31 -4.69
CA TRP A 61 16.26 14.56 -5.09
C TRP A 61 17.10 13.28 -4.97
N LEU A 62 17.04 12.60 -3.83
CA LEU A 62 17.77 11.35 -3.59
C LEU A 62 17.40 10.29 -4.64
N TYR A 63 16.11 10.04 -4.85
CA TYR A 63 15.61 9.11 -5.87
C TYR A 63 16.21 9.40 -7.25
N ASN A 64 16.24 10.68 -7.64
CA ASN A 64 16.82 11.09 -8.92
C ASN A 64 18.34 10.87 -8.98
N GLN A 65 19.08 11.14 -7.90
CA GLN A 65 20.53 10.89 -7.86
C GLN A 65 20.81 9.38 -7.98
N LEU A 66 20.15 8.56 -7.16
CA LEU A 66 20.33 7.11 -7.17
C LEU A 66 20.01 6.50 -8.54
N THR A 67 18.93 6.95 -9.17
CA THR A 67 18.54 6.51 -10.52
C THR A 67 19.58 6.90 -11.57
N THR A 68 20.21 8.07 -11.42
CA THR A 68 21.21 8.57 -12.36
C THR A 68 22.55 7.87 -12.19
N HIS A 69 22.98 7.62 -10.95
CA HIS A 69 24.30 7.07 -10.63
C HIS A 69 24.34 5.53 -10.73
N ASN A 70 23.19 4.88 -10.68
CA ASN A 70 23.08 3.42 -10.66
C ASN A 70 22.21 2.90 -11.83
N PRO A 71 22.64 3.07 -13.09
CA PRO A 71 21.88 2.60 -14.25
C PRO A 71 21.70 1.08 -14.21
N GLY A 72 20.46 0.63 -14.39
CA GLY A 72 20.09 -0.79 -14.34
C GLY A 72 19.60 -1.28 -12.97
N VAL A 73 19.77 -0.49 -11.90
CA VAL A 73 19.21 -0.80 -10.57
C VAL A 73 17.73 -0.40 -10.49
N ILE A 74 16.90 -1.23 -9.87
CA ILE A 74 15.49 -0.92 -9.60
C ILE A 74 15.43 -0.09 -8.31
N VAL A 75 15.60 1.23 -8.45
CA VAL A 75 15.57 2.15 -7.30
C VAL A 75 14.15 2.18 -6.70
N PRO A 76 13.99 1.94 -5.38
CA PRO A 76 12.69 2.03 -4.71
C PRO A 76 12.05 3.40 -4.95
N PRO A 77 10.83 3.45 -5.52
CA PRO A 77 10.21 4.72 -5.88
C PRO A 77 9.73 5.50 -4.66
N VAL A 78 9.75 6.82 -4.77
CA VAL A 78 9.10 7.71 -3.79
C VAL A 78 7.60 7.83 -4.10
N SER A 79 6.77 7.98 -3.06
CA SER A 79 5.31 8.22 -3.19
C SER A 79 5.02 9.40 -4.13
N GLU A 80 3.87 9.45 -4.80
CA GLU A 80 3.59 10.54 -5.75
C GLU A 80 3.46 11.94 -5.13
N LYS A 81 3.71 12.96 -5.97
CA LYS A 81 3.54 14.37 -5.62
C LYS A 81 2.06 14.75 -5.67
N HIS A 82 1.42 14.74 -4.51
CA HIS A 82 0.05 15.24 -4.36
C HIS A 82 0.03 16.74 -4.06
N ALA A 83 -0.73 17.51 -4.85
CA ALA A 83 -0.90 18.95 -4.67
C ALA A 83 -2.15 19.28 -3.81
N ILE A 84 -3.25 18.57 -4.07
CA ILE A 84 -4.53 18.71 -3.35
C ILE A 84 -4.50 17.79 -2.13
N GLY A 85 -5.02 18.24 -0.99
CA GLY A 85 -5.07 17.43 0.24
C GLY A 85 -3.72 17.15 0.90
N ARG A 86 -2.61 17.75 0.44
CA ARG A 86 -1.23 17.43 0.85
C ARG A 86 -0.89 17.63 2.34
N PHE A 87 -1.81 18.21 3.10
CA PHE A 87 -1.70 18.49 4.54
C PHE A 87 -2.75 17.75 5.37
N GLN A 88 -3.60 16.93 4.76
CA GLN A 88 -4.52 16.06 5.48
C GLN A 88 -3.74 14.98 6.21
N ASN A 89 -4.15 14.66 7.44
CA ASN A 89 -3.40 13.75 8.31
C ASN A 89 -3.25 12.36 7.69
N GLU A 90 -4.31 11.86 7.06
CA GLU A 90 -4.34 10.56 6.37
C GLU A 90 -3.29 10.52 5.27
N PHE A 91 -3.21 11.61 4.50
CA PHE A 91 -2.26 11.75 3.41
C PHE A 91 -0.81 11.85 3.91
N VAL A 92 -0.58 12.64 4.95
CA VAL A 92 0.75 12.83 5.56
C VAL A 92 1.25 11.52 6.16
N GLU A 93 0.39 10.75 6.82
CA GLU A 93 0.76 9.45 7.39
C GLU A 93 1.02 8.40 6.31
N SER A 94 0.16 8.30 5.29
CA SER A 94 0.38 7.40 4.15
C SER A 94 1.73 7.70 3.47
N ARG A 95 2.04 8.98 3.25
CA ARG A 95 3.34 9.40 2.72
C ARG A 95 4.49 9.05 3.66
N ARG A 96 4.37 9.27 4.97
CA ARG A 96 5.41 8.94 5.95
C ARG A 96 5.78 7.45 5.87
N ILE A 97 4.80 6.56 5.84
CA ILE A 97 4.98 5.11 5.69
C ILE A 97 5.71 4.78 4.38
N ALA A 98 5.27 5.37 3.26
CA ALA A 98 5.92 5.17 1.97
C ALA A 98 7.39 5.60 1.96
N LEU A 99 7.71 6.74 2.57
CA LEU A 99 9.07 7.25 2.66
C LEU A 99 9.95 6.37 3.56
N GLU A 100 9.42 5.86 4.67
CA GLU A 100 10.12 4.91 5.54
C GLU A 100 10.47 3.61 4.80
N ARG A 101 9.48 3.01 4.13
CA ARG A 101 9.66 1.77 3.36
C ARG A 101 10.65 1.97 2.21
N CYS A 102 10.56 3.10 1.51
CA CYS A 102 11.50 3.49 0.46
C CYS A 102 12.94 3.54 0.97
N LEU A 103 13.20 4.23 2.09
CA LEU A 103 14.54 4.31 2.68
C LEU A 103 15.04 2.95 3.16
N ARG A 104 14.21 2.17 3.85
CA ARG A 104 14.57 0.81 4.29
C ARG A 104 15.01 -0.06 3.11
N LYS A 105 14.26 -0.02 2.01
CA LYS A 105 14.61 -0.74 0.78
C LYS A 105 15.90 -0.22 0.14
N MET A 106 16.13 1.10 0.14
CA MET A 106 17.38 1.68 -0.38
C MET A 106 18.59 1.25 0.45
N THR A 107 18.50 1.28 1.77
CA THR A 107 19.61 0.90 2.65
C THR A 107 19.85 -0.61 2.73
N ALA A 108 18.83 -1.43 2.45
CA ALA A 108 18.98 -2.88 2.31
C ALA A 108 19.54 -3.30 0.94
N HIS A 109 19.62 -2.38 -0.02
CA HIS A 109 20.03 -2.70 -1.38
C HIS A 109 21.57 -2.73 -1.51
N PRO A 110 22.18 -3.84 -2.01
CA PRO A 110 23.64 -3.98 -2.08
C PRO A 110 24.36 -2.90 -2.88
N MET A 111 23.70 -2.36 -3.92
CA MET A 111 24.27 -1.28 -4.73
C MET A 111 23.97 0.14 -4.21
N LEU A 112 22.91 0.34 -3.42
CA LEU A 112 22.48 1.69 -3.04
C LEU A 112 22.97 2.09 -1.65
N TYR A 113 23.15 1.14 -0.72
CA TYR A 113 23.54 1.45 0.66
C TYR A 113 24.85 2.26 0.77
N GLY A 114 25.79 2.01 -0.14
CA GLY A 114 27.10 2.66 -0.22
C GLY A 114 27.13 3.89 -1.13
N ASP A 115 25.99 4.33 -1.66
CA ASP A 115 25.93 5.50 -2.53
C ASP A 115 26.26 6.79 -1.73
N PRO A 116 27.21 7.62 -2.20
CA PRO A 116 27.61 8.84 -1.48
C PRO A 116 26.45 9.82 -1.25
N ASP A 117 25.48 9.89 -2.16
CA ASP A 117 24.35 10.81 -2.03
C ASP A 117 23.27 10.25 -1.09
N LEU A 118 23.15 8.92 -0.93
CA LEU A 118 22.36 8.32 0.15
C LEU A 118 22.97 8.62 1.51
N LYS A 119 24.30 8.48 1.65
CA LYS A 119 25.00 8.85 2.87
C LYS A 119 24.78 10.33 3.20
N LEU A 120 24.99 11.22 2.22
CA LEU A 120 24.73 12.65 2.36
C LEU A 120 23.27 12.91 2.79
N PHE A 121 22.32 12.21 2.17
CA PHE A 121 20.91 12.29 2.53
C PHE A 121 20.62 11.82 3.95
N LEU A 122 21.31 10.83 4.49
CA LEU A 122 21.02 10.35 5.84
C LEU A 122 21.71 11.20 6.91
N GLU A 123 22.86 11.81 6.62
CA GLU A 123 23.75 12.37 7.65
C GLU A 123 23.84 13.90 7.68
N SER A 124 23.51 14.60 6.60
CA SER A 124 23.70 16.06 6.51
C SER A 124 22.57 16.86 7.20
N ASP A 125 22.90 17.80 8.08
CA ASP A 125 21.92 18.76 8.61
C ASP A 125 21.57 19.87 7.61
N SER A 126 22.42 20.09 6.60
CA SER A 126 22.32 21.18 5.62
C SER A 126 22.40 20.70 4.16
N LEU A 127 21.61 19.68 3.83
CA LEU A 127 21.66 18.94 2.57
C LEU A 127 21.83 19.82 1.31
N PHE A 128 20.98 20.85 1.13
CA PHE A 128 21.07 21.69 -0.07
C PHE A 128 22.23 22.68 -0.09
N ALA A 129 22.74 23.09 1.08
CA ALA A 129 23.93 23.94 1.15
C ALA A 129 25.15 23.14 0.64
N GLU A 130 25.30 21.91 1.15
CA GLU A 130 26.37 20.99 0.75
C GLU A 130 26.24 20.54 -0.72
N ILE A 131 25.01 20.30 -1.21
CA ILE A 131 24.78 20.02 -2.63
C ILE A 131 25.21 21.21 -3.51
N LYS A 132 24.93 22.44 -3.08
CA LYS A 132 25.27 23.64 -3.86
C LYS A 132 26.78 23.85 -3.94
N GLU A 133 27.49 23.62 -2.84
CA GLU A 133 28.94 23.65 -2.76
C GLU A 133 29.58 22.57 -3.66
N LYS A 134 29.15 21.31 -3.51
CA LYS A 134 29.62 20.18 -4.34
C LYS A 134 29.37 20.39 -5.85
N ARG A 135 28.26 21.08 -6.21
CA ARG A 135 27.93 21.43 -7.60
C ARG A 135 28.76 22.60 -8.16
N GLN A 136 29.24 23.50 -7.31
CA GLN A 136 30.14 24.57 -7.73
C GLN A 136 31.51 24.03 -8.14
N ASP A 137 32.03 23.02 -7.44
CA ASP A 137 33.25 22.30 -7.83
C ASP A 137 33.08 21.43 -9.07
N SER A 138 31.85 20.95 -9.32
CA SER A 138 31.53 20.05 -10.43
C SER A 138 31.01 20.76 -11.68
N SER A 139 31.27 22.07 -11.85
CA SER A 139 30.69 22.88 -12.93
C SER A 139 31.18 22.46 -14.32
N LYS A 140 30.52 21.46 -14.93
CA LYS A 140 30.35 21.20 -16.37
C LYS A 140 29.34 20.05 -16.58
N GLY A 141 28.05 20.37 -16.69
CA GLY A 141 27.15 19.60 -17.56
C GLY A 141 26.07 18.67 -16.97
N PHE A 142 25.61 18.83 -15.73
CA PHE A 142 24.63 17.91 -15.12
C PHE A 142 23.38 18.58 -14.53
N MET A 143 22.60 19.32 -15.34
CA MET A 143 21.20 19.60 -15.00
C MET A 143 20.34 19.65 -16.26
N THR A 144 19.42 18.68 -16.39
CA THR A 144 18.09 18.69 -17.07
C THR A 144 17.64 17.35 -17.69
N LYS A 145 18.36 16.23 -17.54
CA LYS A 145 18.00 14.96 -18.24
C LYS A 145 17.02 14.04 -17.50
N PHE A 146 15.86 14.54 -17.08
CA PHE A 146 14.75 13.61 -16.76
C PHE A 146 13.38 14.13 -17.22
N GLY A 147 13.17 15.46 -17.18
CA GLY A 147 12.01 16.08 -17.83
C GLY A 147 11.97 15.86 -19.35
N GLU A 148 13.15 15.77 -19.98
CA GLU A 148 13.32 15.40 -21.40
C GLU A 148 13.29 13.88 -21.64
N THR A 149 13.59 13.07 -20.63
CA THR A 149 13.67 11.60 -20.76
C THR A 149 12.29 10.94 -20.75
N LEU A 150 11.33 11.54 -20.04
CA LEU A 150 9.92 11.12 -20.06
C LEU A 150 9.15 11.67 -21.27
N SER A 151 9.49 12.86 -21.77
CA SER A 151 8.88 13.45 -22.97
C SER A 151 9.47 12.91 -24.28
N SER A 152 10.70 12.37 -24.25
CA SER A 152 11.31 11.68 -25.39
C SER A 152 10.93 10.18 -25.47
N ALA A 153 10.08 9.68 -24.56
CA ALA A 153 9.53 8.31 -24.59
C ALA A 153 8.83 7.94 -25.91
N THR A 154 8.38 8.92 -26.68
CA THR A 154 7.77 8.71 -28.00
C THR A 154 8.79 8.58 -29.15
N THR A 155 10.08 8.86 -28.92
CA THR A 155 11.14 8.79 -29.95
C THR A 155 12.06 7.56 -29.81
N PHE A 156 12.00 6.83 -28.69
CA PHE A 156 12.85 5.66 -28.43
C PHE A 156 12.34 4.33 -29.03
N THR A 157 11.27 4.36 -29.83
CA THR A 157 10.59 3.19 -30.41
C THR A 157 11.34 2.48 -31.56
N LYS A 158 12.63 2.77 -31.78
CA LYS A 158 13.41 2.19 -32.89
C LYS A 158 14.71 1.49 -32.50
N VAL A 159 14.92 1.19 -31.22
CA VAL A 159 15.93 0.17 -30.85
C VAL A 159 15.21 -1.17 -30.83
N HIS A 160 15.45 -1.99 -31.85
CA HIS A 160 14.94 -3.35 -31.88
C HIS A 160 15.57 -4.14 -30.72
N GLU A 161 14.77 -4.47 -29.71
CA GLU A 161 15.18 -5.40 -28.67
C GLU A 161 15.35 -6.78 -29.30
N THR A 162 16.54 -7.33 -29.19
CA THR A 162 16.87 -8.64 -29.76
C THR A 162 16.93 -9.73 -28.69
N ASP A 163 16.96 -9.36 -27.41
CA ASP A 163 16.96 -10.30 -26.30
C ASP A 163 15.53 -10.69 -25.92
N GLU A 164 15.16 -11.93 -26.25
CA GLU A 164 13.84 -12.52 -25.98
C GLU A 164 13.43 -12.43 -24.50
N TRP A 165 14.40 -12.51 -23.57
CA TRP A 165 14.09 -12.43 -22.15
C TRP A 165 13.60 -11.03 -21.77
N PHE A 166 14.26 -9.97 -22.26
CA PHE A 166 13.85 -8.59 -21.97
C PHE A 166 12.52 -8.25 -22.65
N GLU A 167 12.29 -8.75 -23.86
CA GLU A 167 11.02 -8.59 -24.56
C GLU A 167 9.87 -9.26 -23.79
N SER A 168 10.04 -10.52 -23.42
CA SER A 168 9.05 -11.27 -22.64
C SER A 168 8.75 -10.60 -21.29
N ARG A 169 9.79 -10.19 -20.55
CA ARG A 169 9.61 -9.49 -19.27
C ARG A 169 8.94 -8.13 -19.42
N ARG A 170 9.21 -7.37 -20.50
CA ARG A 170 8.52 -6.11 -20.77
C ARG A 170 7.02 -6.33 -20.94
N ASN A 171 6.63 -7.32 -21.75
CA ASN A 171 5.23 -7.65 -21.98
C ASN A 171 4.52 -8.09 -20.68
N GLN A 172 5.18 -8.91 -19.86
CA GLN A 172 4.65 -9.30 -18.55
C GLN A 172 4.43 -8.10 -17.62
N LEU A 173 5.37 -7.14 -17.60
CA LEU A 173 5.23 -5.92 -16.79
C LEU A 173 4.12 -5.00 -17.26
N GLU A 174 3.86 -4.92 -18.56
CA GLU A 174 2.75 -4.12 -19.09
C GLU A 174 1.40 -4.70 -18.66
N VAL A 175 1.26 -6.03 -18.73
CA VAL A 175 0.07 -6.72 -18.21
C VAL A 175 -0.06 -6.50 -16.70
N LEU A 176 1.02 -6.68 -15.94
CA LEU A 176 1.01 -6.48 -14.49
C LEU A 176 0.67 -5.03 -14.11
N ASP A 177 1.25 -4.03 -14.78
CA ASP A 177 0.95 -2.61 -14.56
C ASP A 177 -0.53 -2.30 -14.79
N SER A 178 -1.11 -2.83 -15.87
CA SER A 178 -2.54 -2.69 -16.17
C SER A 178 -3.44 -3.34 -15.10
N GLN A 179 -3.07 -4.55 -14.66
CA GLN A 179 -3.80 -5.29 -13.64
C GLN A 179 -3.71 -4.60 -12.27
N LEU A 180 -2.52 -4.15 -11.86
CA LEU A 180 -2.33 -3.43 -10.61
C LEU A 180 -3.09 -2.09 -10.59
N LYS A 181 -3.11 -1.35 -11.71
CA LYS A 181 -3.92 -0.13 -11.82
C LYS A 181 -5.43 -0.41 -11.72
N SER A 182 -5.88 -1.52 -12.29
CA SER A 182 -7.28 -1.94 -12.18
C SER A 182 -7.62 -2.35 -10.74
N LEU A 183 -6.71 -3.08 -10.09
CA LEU A 183 -6.82 -3.46 -8.68
C LEU A 183 -6.83 -2.23 -7.76
N LEU A 184 -5.95 -1.25 -7.99
CA LEU A 184 -5.91 -0.01 -7.23
C LEU A 184 -7.26 0.71 -7.27
N LYS A 185 -7.84 0.88 -8.47
CA LYS A 185 -9.17 1.47 -8.65
C LYS A 185 -10.28 0.70 -7.92
N ALA A 186 -10.20 -0.63 -7.90
CA ALA A 186 -11.16 -1.45 -7.17
C ALA A 186 -11.04 -1.27 -5.65
N ILE A 187 -9.82 -1.17 -5.13
CA ILE A 187 -9.55 -0.90 -3.71
C ILE A 187 -10.05 0.50 -3.32
N GLU A 188 -9.73 1.54 -4.12
CA GLU A 188 -10.22 2.91 -3.92
C GLU A 188 -11.75 2.96 -3.90
N ALA A 189 -12.41 2.19 -4.77
CA ALA A 189 -13.87 2.08 -4.79
C ALA A 189 -14.42 1.44 -3.50
N ILE A 190 -13.79 0.36 -2.99
CA ILE A 190 -14.18 -0.27 -1.72
C ILE A 190 -14.01 0.70 -0.55
N ILE A 191 -12.89 1.43 -0.50
CA ILE A 191 -12.60 2.42 0.54
C ILE A 191 -13.65 3.53 0.54
N LYS A 192 -14.01 4.03 -0.66
CA LYS A 192 -15.07 5.01 -0.81
C LYS A 192 -16.42 4.45 -0.34
N GLN A 193 -16.81 3.27 -0.80
CA GLN A 193 -18.07 2.64 -0.41
C GLN A 193 -18.16 2.38 1.10
N ARG A 194 -17.05 2.02 1.77
CA ARG A 194 -17.01 1.87 3.23
C ARG A 194 -17.26 3.20 3.94
N LYS A 195 -16.65 4.29 3.47
CA LYS A 195 -16.89 5.64 4.02
C LYS A 195 -18.34 6.07 3.80
N ASP A 196 -18.88 5.85 2.61
CA ASP A 196 -20.27 6.17 2.26
C ASP A 196 -21.27 5.35 3.12
N LEU A 197 -21.03 4.04 3.29
CA LEU A 197 -21.84 3.17 4.16
C LEU A 197 -21.76 3.60 5.64
N GLY A 198 -20.57 4.01 6.10
CA GLY A 198 -20.39 4.61 7.41
C GLY A 198 -21.27 5.85 7.57
N ALA A 199 -21.17 6.80 6.63
CA ALA A 199 -21.95 8.04 6.66
C ALA A 199 -23.47 7.78 6.70
N SER A 200 -23.99 6.92 5.83
CA SER A 200 -25.41 6.55 5.85
C SER A 200 -25.83 5.85 7.15
N SER A 201 -24.94 5.06 7.75
CA SER A 201 -25.20 4.45 9.07
C SER A 201 -25.32 5.51 10.16
N ALA A 202 -24.46 6.53 10.15
CA ALA A 202 -24.55 7.64 11.11
C ALA A 202 -25.83 8.46 10.92
N GLU A 203 -26.19 8.82 9.69
CA GLU A 203 -27.42 9.57 9.39
C GLU A 203 -28.68 8.82 9.85
N PHE A 204 -28.73 7.51 9.60
CA PHE A 204 -29.77 6.64 10.15
C PHE A 204 -29.76 6.66 11.69
N GLY A 205 -28.58 6.55 12.29
CA GLY A 205 -28.41 6.59 13.75
C GLY A 205 -28.95 7.88 14.37
N GLU A 206 -28.56 9.03 13.82
CA GLU A 206 -29.01 10.36 14.25
C GLU A 206 -30.54 10.51 14.12
N SER A 207 -31.12 10.01 13.03
CA SER A 207 -32.57 10.00 12.83
C SER A 207 -33.30 9.18 13.90
N ILE A 208 -32.75 8.01 14.26
CA ILE A 208 -33.29 7.16 15.32
C ILE A 208 -33.13 7.80 16.71
N VAL A 209 -32.02 8.48 16.98
CA VAL A 209 -31.84 9.24 18.23
C VAL A 209 -32.87 10.38 18.33
N SER A 210 -33.13 11.08 17.22
CA SER A 210 -34.16 12.11 17.17
C SER A 210 -35.55 11.53 17.47
N LEU A 211 -35.89 10.38 16.87
CA LEU A 211 -37.14 9.67 17.16
C LEU A 211 -37.22 9.19 18.63
N ALA A 212 -36.12 8.72 19.20
CA ALA A 212 -36.05 8.33 20.60
C ALA A 212 -36.39 9.50 21.55
N SER A 213 -36.03 10.73 21.17
CA SER A 213 -36.28 11.93 21.99
C SER A 213 -37.75 12.34 22.04
N THR A 214 -38.55 11.93 21.06
CA THR A 214 -39.99 12.24 20.98
C THR A 214 -40.86 11.11 21.52
N GLU A 215 -40.28 9.94 21.76
CA GLU A 215 -40.98 8.75 22.25
C GLU A 215 -41.33 8.86 23.74
N LEU A 216 -42.60 8.63 24.09
CA LEU A 216 -43.10 8.74 25.45
C LEU A 216 -42.88 7.45 26.25
N ASN A 217 -42.87 6.30 25.58
CA ASN A 217 -42.58 5.02 26.20
C ASN A 217 -41.08 4.91 26.51
N LYS A 218 -40.71 5.15 27.77
CA LYS A 218 -39.30 5.18 28.22
C LYS A 218 -38.49 3.93 27.82
N PRO A 219 -38.96 2.69 28.02
CA PRO A 219 -38.27 1.49 27.50
C PRO A 219 -38.01 1.53 25.99
N LEU A 220 -38.99 1.96 25.19
CA LEU A 220 -38.84 2.06 23.73
C LEU A 220 -37.88 3.19 23.35
N ALA A 221 -38.02 4.36 23.96
CA ALA A 221 -37.13 5.51 23.78
C ALA A 221 -35.67 5.12 24.06
N ASN A 222 -35.41 4.42 25.17
CA ASN A 222 -34.08 3.94 25.50
C ASN A 222 -33.55 2.93 24.46
N SER A 223 -34.38 2.01 24.00
CA SER A 223 -34.00 1.02 22.98
C SER A 223 -33.61 1.70 21.66
N LEU A 224 -34.40 2.67 21.21
CA LEU A 224 -34.11 3.48 20.03
C LEU A 224 -32.82 4.29 20.22
N LEU A 225 -32.64 4.94 21.37
CA LEU A 225 -31.42 5.71 21.66
C LEU A 225 -30.16 4.84 21.56
N VAL A 226 -30.18 3.62 22.12
CA VAL A 226 -29.04 2.69 22.05
C VAL A 226 -28.82 2.23 20.60
N LEU A 227 -29.87 1.95 19.83
CA LEU A 227 -29.75 1.60 18.41
C LEU A 227 -29.12 2.73 17.59
N GLY A 228 -29.55 3.97 17.82
CA GLY A 228 -29.03 5.15 17.15
C GLY A 228 -27.53 5.34 17.42
N ASN A 229 -27.13 5.27 18.69
CA ASN A 229 -25.72 5.34 19.09
C ASN A 229 -24.88 4.18 18.55
N LEU A 230 -25.43 2.96 18.49
CA LEU A 230 -24.77 1.81 17.87
C LEU A 230 -24.45 2.08 16.40
N LYS A 231 -25.38 2.68 15.67
CA LYS A 231 -25.21 2.99 14.24
C LYS A 231 -24.17 4.09 14.00
N ILE A 232 -24.12 5.09 14.87
CA ILE A 232 -23.04 6.10 14.88
C ILE A 232 -21.68 5.44 15.17
N ARG A 233 -21.62 4.47 16.09
CA ARG A 233 -20.38 3.74 16.37
C ARG A 233 -19.92 2.85 15.21
N ILE A 234 -20.85 2.24 14.47
CA ILE A 234 -20.53 1.47 13.25
C ILE A 234 -19.87 2.35 12.19
N LYS A 235 -20.28 3.63 12.04
CA LYS A 235 -19.63 4.60 11.15
C LYS A 235 -18.14 4.75 11.45
N GLU A 236 -17.78 4.92 12.73
CA GLU A 236 -16.38 5.05 13.15
C GLU A 236 -15.56 3.79 12.85
N LEU A 237 -16.17 2.60 12.96
CA LEU A 237 -15.50 1.34 12.61
C LEU A 237 -15.27 1.23 11.09
N HIS A 238 -16.24 1.63 10.27
CA HIS A 238 -16.06 1.67 8.82
C HIS A 238 -14.98 2.67 8.40
N GLU A 239 -14.90 3.85 9.03
CA GLU A 239 -13.85 4.84 8.77
C GLU A 239 -12.45 4.28 9.14
N LYS A 240 -12.33 3.62 10.30
CA LYS A 240 -11.08 2.96 10.71
C LYS A 240 -10.69 1.85 9.74
N GLN A 241 -11.65 1.02 9.32
CA GLN A 241 -11.39 -0.06 8.38
C GLN A 241 -10.93 0.48 7.02
N ALA A 242 -11.59 1.51 6.51
CA ALA A 242 -11.20 2.20 5.27
C ALA A 242 -9.77 2.76 5.36
N ASN A 243 -9.40 3.37 6.50
CA ASN A 243 -8.02 3.83 6.71
C ASN A 243 -7.01 2.68 6.74
N MET A 244 -7.35 1.55 7.35
CA MET A 244 -6.48 0.38 7.34
C MET A 244 -6.31 -0.21 5.94
N ASP A 245 -7.35 -0.19 5.10
CA ASP A 245 -7.24 -0.65 3.70
C ASP A 245 -6.25 0.21 2.90
N VAL A 246 -6.29 1.55 3.09
CA VAL A 246 -5.33 2.49 2.51
C VAL A 246 -3.91 2.12 2.93
N LEU A 247 -3.69 1.92 4.24
CA LEU A 247 -2.36 1.70 4.81
C LEU A 247 -1.79 0.30 4.54
N THR A 248 -2.62 -0.64 4.09
CA THR A 248 -2.20 -2.04 3.85
C THR A 248 -2.11 -2.35 2.36
N LEU A 249 -3.24 -2.69 1.74
CA LEU A 249 -3.29 -3.22 0.38
C LEU A 249 -3.16 -2.12 -0.67
N GLU A 250 -3.83 -0.98 -0.49
CA GLU A 250 -3.74 0.15 -1.43
C GLU A 250 -2.29 0.63 -1.57
N HIS A 251 -1.63 0.93 -0.44
CA HIS A 251 -0.24 1.37 -0.40
C HIS A 251 0.70 0.41 -1.13
N THR A 252 0.55 -0.90 -0.90
CA THR A 252 1.41 -1.90 -1.53
C THR A 252 1.17 -1.98 -3.03
N VAL A 253 -0.08 -1.98 -3.49
CA VAL A 253 -0.41 -1.97 -4.92
C VAL A 253 0.18 -0.73 -5.61
N ASP A 254 -0.03 0.43 -5.00
CA ASP A 254 0.45 1.73 -5.47
C ASP A 254 2.00 1.80 -5.51
N GLU A 255 2.69 1.24 -4.51
CA GLU A 255 4.14 1.09 -4.52
C GLU A 255 4.65 0.23 -5.69
N TYR A 256 4.00 -0.90 -5.96
CA TYR A 256 4.43 -1.79 -7.05
C TYR A 256 4.14 -1.21 -8.44
N ILE A 257 3.07 -0.43 -8.62
CA ILE A 257 2.84 0.36 -9.85
C ILE A 257 4.01 1.31 -10.10
N ARG A 258 4.45 2.04 -9.07
CA ARG A 258 5.62 2.92 -9.20
C ARG A 258 6.92 2.14 -9.40
N THR A 259 7.07 0.98 -8.77
CA THR A 259 8.27 0.14 -8.90
C THR A 259 8.40 -0.35 -10.33
N ILE A 260 7.30 -0.70 -11.00
CA ILE A 260 7.29 -0.98 -12.44
C ILE A 260 7.76 0.24 -13.25
N GLY A 261 7.42 1.45 -12.82
CA GLY A 261 8.00 2.69 -13.36
C GLY A 261 9.54 2.72 -13.24
N SER A 262 10.09 2.39 -12.07
CA SER A 262 11.55 2.28 -11.87
C SER A 262 12.18 1.21 -12.76
N ILE A 263 11.51 0.07 -12.95
CA ILE A 263 11.96 -1.00 -13.86
C ILE A 263 12.02 -0.50 -15.31
N LYS A 264 11.01 0.25 -15.76
CA LYS A 264 10.99 0.86 -17.09
C LYS A 264 12.19 1.79 -17.29
N ILE A 265 12.60 2.54 -16.25
CA ILE A 265 13.82 3.37 -16.30
C ILE A 265 15.08 2.52 -16.43
N ALA A 266 15.19 1.40 -15.71
CA ALA A 266 16.31 0.46 -15.85
C ALA A 266 16.40 -0.12 -17.27
N PHE A 267 15.26 -0.50 -17.88
CA PHE A 267 15.19 -0.93 -19.28
C PHE A 267 15.61 0.17 -20.26
N MET A 268 15.21 1.43 -20.01
CA MET A 268 15.65 2.57 -20.81
C MET A 268 17.17 2.80 -20.70
N ALA A 269 17.75 2.62 -19.51
CA ALA A 269 19.19 2.67 -19.34
C ALA A 269 19.87 1.61 -20.20
N ARG A 270 19.42 0.36 -20.16
CA ARG A 270 19.95 -0.72 -21.02
C ARG A 270 19.84 -0.40 -22.51
N ALA A 271 18.70 0.13 -22.97
CA ALA A 271 18.52 0.52 -24.36
C ALA A 271 19.55 1.57 -24.82
N LYS A 272 19.91 2.51 -23.93
CA LYS A 272 20.98 3.50 -24.19
C LYS A 272 22.36 2.85 -24.31
N PHE A 273 22.69 1.88 -23.44
CA PHE A 273 23.95 1.13 -23.56
C PHE A 273 24.01 0.32 -24.87
N ASN A 274 22.88 -0.29 -25.28
CA ASN A 274 22.79 -0.97 -26.57
C ASN A 274 23.04 0.00 -27.74
N GLN A 275 22.42 1.19 -27.70
CA GLN A 275 22.63 2.21 -28.74
C GLN A 275 24.10 2.65 -28.82
N ASN A 276 24.77 2.84 -27.69
CA ASN A 276 26.19 3.19 -27.65
C ASN A 276 27.05 2.08 -28.27
N MET A 277 26.76 0.80 -27.98
CA MET A 277 27.45 -0.35 -28.56
C MET A 277 27.25 -0.41 -30.08
N VAL A 278 26.02 -0.27 -30.56
CA VAL A 278 25.71 -0.24 -32.01
C VAL A 278 26.40 0.95 -32.70
N GLN A 279 26.47 2.11 -32.05
CA GLN A 279 27.17 3.27 -32.57
C GLN A 279 28.68 3.03 -32.67
N ALA A 280 29.30 2.43 -31.66
CA ALA A 280 30.72 2.05 -31.69
C ALA A 280 31.01 1.03 -32.80
N GLN A 281 30.13 0.04 -32.99
CA GLN A 281 30.26 -0.96 -34.06
C GLN A 281 30.19 -0.32 -35.45
N ASN A 282 29.28 0.64 -35.64
CA ASN A 282 29.15 1.38 -36.89
C ASN A 282 30.36 2.29 -37.17
N ASP A 283 30.93 2.92 -36.15
CA ASP A 283 32.18 3.69 -36.27
C ASP A 283 33.35 2.79 -36.70
N LEU A 284 33.52 1.64 -36.05
CA LEU A 284 34.52 0.65 -36.42
C LEU A 284 34.37 0.18 -37.87
N SER A 285 33.15 -0.16 -38.29
CA SER A 285 32.86 -0.58 -39.66
C SER A 285 33.24 0.51 -40.68
N LYS A 286 32.93 1.78 -40.39
CA LYS A 286 33.33 2.92 -41.25
C LYS A 286 34.84 3.10 -41.33
N ARG A 287 35.56 2.97 -40.21
CA ARG A 287 37.03 3.08 -40.17
C ARG A 287 37.69 1.94 -40.95
N LYS A 288 37.22 0.69 -40.80
CA LYS A 288 37.68 -0.46 -41.58
C LYS A 288 37.46 -0.26 -43.08
N ALA A 289 36.27 0.17 -43.49
CA ALA A 289 35.97 0.46 -44.89
C ALA A 289 36.81 1.59 -45.46
N ASN A 290 37.14 2.62 -44.66
CA ASN A 290 38.04 3.70 -45.08
C ASN A 290 39.48 3.19 -45.26
N PHE A 291 39.99 2.39 -44.33
CA PHE A 291 41.31 1.78 -44.42
C PHE A 291 41.44 0.90 -45.68
N GLU A 292 40.46 0.03 -45.93
CA GLU A 292 40.44 -0.84 -47.12
C GLU A 292 40.49 -0.01 -48.42
N LYS A 293 39.70 1.06 -48.50
CA LYS A 293 39.71 2.00 -49.65
C LYS A 293 41.03 2.74 -49.81
N MET A 294 41.78 2.98 -48.74
CA MET A 294 43.07 3.70 -48.77
C MET A 294 44.26 2.75 -48.98
N SER A 295 44.10 1.46 -48.66
CA SER A 295 45.13 0.42 -48.82
C SER A 295 45.15 -0.22 -50.21
N GLN A 296 44.24 0.17 -51.12
CA GLN A 296 44.21 -0.40 -52.47
C GLN A 296 45.49 -0.06 -53.27
N PRO A 297 46.04 -1.02 -54.04
CA PRO A 297 47.28 -0.81 -54.82
C PRO A 297 47.19 0.32 -55.85
N SER A 298 46.00 0.63 -56.34
CA SER A 298 45.72 1.70 -57.29
C SER A 298 45.84 3.11 -56.68
N ARG A 299 45.86 3.23 -55.35
CA ARG A 299 45.98 4.50 -54.61
C ARG A 299 47.38 4.64 -54.02
N LYS A 300 48.07 5.72 -54.38
CA LYS A 300 49.36 6.10 -53.77
C LYS A 300 49.12 6.74 -52.39
N THR A 301 48.82 5.92 -51.39
CA THR A 301 48.67 6.36 -50.00
C THR A 301 50.01 6.30 -49.27
N LYS A 302 50.36 7.35 -48.53
CA LYS A 302 51.62 7.38 -47.74
C LYS A 302 51.59 6.32 -46.63
N PRO A 303 52.71 5.62 -46.35
CA PRO A 303 52.77 4.58 -45.32
C PRO A 303 52.43 5.10 -43.92
N GLU A 304 52.85 6.32 -43.57
CA GLU A 304 52.48 6.98 -42.31
C GLU A 304 50.96 7.12 -42.13
N ARG A 305 50.22 7.40 -43.23
CA ARG A 305 48.77 7.54 -43.18
C ARG A 305 48.07 6.19 -43.01
N LEU A 306 48.61 5.12 -43.60
CA LEU A 306 48.11 3.77 -43.38
C LEU A 306 48.32 3.34 -41.92
N GLN A 307 49.47 3.66 -41.34
CA GLN A 307 49.76 3.37 -39.93
C GLN A 307 48.81 4.13 -38.99
N GLN A 308 48.53 5.41 -39.25
CA GLN A 308 47.54 6.18 -38.49
C GLN A 308 46.14 5.56 -38.57
N LEU A 309 45.67 5.19 -39.76
CA LEU A 309 44.35 4.56 -39.93
C LEU A 309 44.27 3.20 -39.23
N GLN A 310 45.37 2.44 -39.19
CA GLN A 310 45.45 1.18 -38.45
C GLN A 310 45.36 1.40 -36.94
N GLN A 311 46.00 2.46 -36.41
CA GLN A 311 45.85 2.87 -35.01
C GLN A 311 44.41 3.32 -34.71
N GLU A 312 43.80 4.13 -35.59
CA GLU A 312 42.40 4.56 -35.46
C GLU A 312 41.42 3.37 -35.43
N ILE A 313 41.72 2.29 -36.16
CA ILE A 313 40.96 1.03 -36.10
C ILE A 313 41.16 0.36 -34.74
N ALA A 314 42.39 0.19 -34.27
CA ALA A 314 42.67 -0.45 -32.99
C ALA A 314 41.96 0.25 -31.82
N GLU A 315 41.96 1.59 -31.80
CA GLU A 315 41.22 2.37 -30.80
C GLU A 315 39.70 2.17 -30.90
N ALA A 316 39.16 2.03 -32.12
CA ALA A 316 37.74 1.77 -32.32
C ALA A 316 37.34 0.33 -31.94
N GLU A 317 38.22 -0.66 -32.16
CA GLU A 317 38.03 -2.04 -31.69
C GLU A 317 37.98 -2.09 -30.17
N GLN A 318 38.94 -1.45 -29.50
CA GLN A 318 38.93 -1.35 -28.04
C GLN A 318 37.65 -0.67 -27.51
N ARG A 319 37.15 0.36 -28.20
CA ARG A 319 35.88 1.03 -27.84
C ARG A 319 34.68 0.09 -28.00
N VAL A 320 34.61 -0.68 -29.08
CA VAL A 320 33.56 -1.69 -29.27
C VAL A 320 33.59 -2.69 -28.12
N ASP A 321 34.75 -3.25 -27.80
CA ASP A 321 34.89 -4.22 -26.72
C ASP A 321 34.46 -3.65 -25.36
N SER A 322 34.87 -2.41 -25.05
CA SER A 322 34.46 -1.72 -23.82
C SER A 322 32.94 -1.52 -23.75
N THR A 323 32.32 -0.98 -24.80
CA THR A 323 30.87 -0.72 -24.83
C THR A 323 30.04 -2.00 -24.81
N LYS A 324 30.53 -3.07 -25.44
CA LYS A 324 29.92 -4.40 -25.39
C LYS A 324 29.93 -4.95 -23.96
N LYS A 325 31.08 -4.88 -23.29
CA LYS A 325 31.22 -5.30 -21.89
C LYS A 325 30.27 -4.53 -20.97
N GLU A 326 30.17 -3.21 -21.11
CA GLU A 326 29.23 -2.40 -20.34
C GLU A 326 27.77 -2.80 -20.57
N PHE A 327 27.40 -3.11 -21.82
CA PHE A 327 26.05 -3.58 -22.18
C PHE A 327 25.73 -4.96 -21.58
N GLU A 328 26.70 -5.88 -21.58
CA GLU A 328 26.55 -7.21 -20.96
C GLU A 328 26.43 -7.09 -19.42
N GLU A 329 27.23 -6.23 -18.80
CA GLU A 329 27.19 -5.96 -17.36
C GLU A 329 25.84 -5.41 -16.91
N ILE A 330 25.30 -4.38 -17.58
CA ILE A 330 23.98 -3.83 -17.23
C ILE A 330 22.86 -4.83 -17.50
N SER A 331 22.98 -5.67 -18.54
CA SER A 331 22.00 -6.72 -18.82
C SER A 331 21.97 -7.78 -17.72
N SER A 332 23.15 -8.21 -17.25
CA SER A 332 23.29 -9.15 -16.13
C SER A 332 22.76 -8.54 -14.83
N LEU A 333 23.09 -7.28 -14.56
CA LEU A 333 22.60 -6.54 -13.40
C LEU A 333 21.07 -6.50 -13.38
N ILE A 334 20.43 -6.09 -14.48
CA ILE A 334 18.96 -6.02 -14.53
C ILE A 334 18.33 -7.39 -14.28
N ARG A 335 18.90 -8.49 -14.79
CA ARG A 335 18.38 -9.84 -14.50
C ARG A 335 18.41 -10.15 -13.00
N GLN A 336 19.50 -9.81 -12.31
CA GLN A 336 19.61 -9.99 -10.85
C GLN A 336 18.64 -9.10 -10.06
N GLU A 337 18.45 -7.87 -10.52
CA GLU A 337 17.48 -6.93 -9.96
C GLU A 337 16.05 -7.46 -10.10
N PHE A 338 15.73 -8.10 -11.23
CA PHE A 338 14.44 -8.76 -11.42
C PHE A 338 14.24 -9.94 -10.47
N ASP A 339 15.27 -10.76 -10.24
CA ASP A 339 15.18 -11.86 -9.28
C ASP A 339 14.90 -11.35 -7.86
N ARG A 340 15.51 -10.21 -7.49
CA ARG A 340 15.24 -9.52 -6.21
C ARG A 340 13.80 -8.98 -6.18
N PHE A 341 13.38 -8.29 -7.24
CA PHE A 341 12.03 -7.74 -7.37
C PHE A 341 10.96 -8.83 -7.26
N ASP A 342 11.11 -9.95 -7.97
CA ASP A 342 10.13 -11.04 -7.96
C ASP A 342 9.95 -11.63 -6.56
N ARG A 343 11.05 -11.79 -5.80
CA ARG A 343 11.00 -12.24 -4.39
C ARG A 343 10.33 -11.22 -3.48
N GLU A 344 10.76 -9.95 -3.54
CA GLU A 344 10.22 -8.88 -2.71
C GLU A 344 8.73 -8.66 -2.98
N LYS A 345 8.31 -8.75 -4.24
CA LYS A 345 6.90 -8.64 -4.65
C LYS A 345 6.04 -9.65 -3.92
N VAL A 346 6.43 -10.93 -3.94
CA VAL A 346 5.64 -11.98 -3.29
C VAL A 346 5.54 -11.73 -1.80
N GLU A 347 6.66 -11.43 -1.14
CA GLU A 347 6.69 -11.22 0.31
C GLU A 347 5.86 -10.00 0.74
N ASP A 348 6.04 -8.87 0.06
CA ASP A 348 5.32 -7.64 0.35
C ASP A 348 3.81 -7.79 0.15
N PHE A 349 3.38 -8.41 -0.96
CA PHE A 349 1.96 -8.64 -1.22
C PHE A 349 1.36 -9.63 -0.22
N LYS A 350 2.10 -10.68 0.16
CA LYS A 350 1.66 -11.62 1.18
C LYS A 350 1.40 -10.91 2.51
N GLN A 351 2.39 -10.18 3.03
CA GLN A 351 2.26 -9.45 4.29
C GLN A 351 1.12 -8.42 4.23
N SER A 352 0.99 -7.71 3.11
CA SER A 352 -0.06 -6.72 2.89
C SER A 352 -1.46 -7.33 2.89
N VAL A 353 -1.65 -8.46 2.19
CA VAL A 353 -2.93 -9.19 2.15
C VAL A 353 -3.27 -9.77 3.53
N GLU A 354 -2.29 -10.33 4.24
CA GLU A 354 -2.48 -10.82 5.61
C GLU A 354 -2.94 -9.69 6.54
N ALA A 355 -2.29 -8.53 6.49
CA ALA A 355 -2.65 -7.36 7.29
C ALA A 355 -4.05 -6.81 6.93
N PHE A 356 -4.38 -6.75 5.63
CA PHE A 356 -5.69 -6.33 5.13
C PHE A 356 -6.81 -7.26 5.65
N LEU A 357 -6.63 -8.58 5.49
CA LEU A 357 -7.61 -9.58 5.92
C LEU A 357 -7.76 -9.62 7.45
N ALA A 358 -6.65 -9.56 8.20
CA ALA A 358 -6.67 -9.51 9.65
C ALA A 358 -7.42 -8.27 10.16
N SER A 359 -7.17 -7.11 9.55
CA SER A 359 -7.91 -5.88 9.84
C SER A 359 -9.39 -6.03 9.55
N MET A 360 -9.76 -6.60 8.40
CA MET A 360 -11.16 -6.83 8.03
C MET A 360 -11.90 -7.72 9.04
N VAL A 361 -11.29 -8.85 9.43
CA VAL A 361 -11.88 -9.75 10.44
C VAL A 361 -12.01 -9.06 11.79
N LYS A 362 -11.00 -8.29 12.21
CA LYS A 362 -11.02 -7.54 13.47
C LYS A 362 -12.20 -6.56 13.51
N HIS A 363 -12.36 -5.71 12.49
CA HIS A 363 -13.45 -4.73 12.45
C HIS A 363 -14.82 -5.41 12.37
N GLN A 364 -14.95 -6.51 11.62
CA GLN A 364 -16.21 -7.26 11.57
C GLN A 364 -16.58 -7.86 12.93
N ARG A 365 -15.61 -8.39 13.69
CA ARG A 365 -15.85 -8.89 15.06
C ARG A 365 -16.30 -7.77 16.01
N GLU A 366 -15.70 -6.59 15.90
CA GLU A 366 -16.13 -5.43 16.69
C GLU A 366 -17.57 -5.02 16.37
N ILE A 367 -17.96 -5.00 15.08
CA ILE A 367 -19.35 -4.74 14.66
C ILE A 367 -20.30 -5.80 15.22
N VAL A 368 -19.96 -7.08 15.14
CA VAL A 368 -20.78 -8.18 15.71
C VAL A 368 -20.96 -7.97 17.21
N GLY A 369 -19.89 -7.66 17.95
CA GLY A 369 -19.97 -7.38 19.38
C GLY A 369 -20.88 -6.21 19.73
N LEU A 370 -20.92 -5.15 18.91
CA LEU A 370 -21.88 -4.04 19.09
C LEU A 370 -23.33 -4.53 18.98
N TRP A 371 -23.64 -5.34 17.97
CA TRP A 371 -24.97 -5.91 17.79
C TRP A 371 -25.37 -6.87 18.91
N GLU A 372 -24.48 -7.76 19.31
CA GLU A 372 -24.74 -8.69 20.44
C GLU A 372 -25.04 -7.94 21.74
N ASN A 373 -24.30 -6.88 22.03
CA ASN A 373 -24.53 -6.04 23.21
C ASN A 373 -25.89 -5.34 23.15
N TYR A 374 -26.28 -4.86 21.96
CA TYR A 374 -27.61 -4.27 21.75
C TYR A 374 -28.74 -5.29 21.96
N PHE A 375 -28.63 -6.49 21.39
CA PHE A 375 -29.65 -7.54 21.57
C PHE A 375 -29.76 -7.99 23.04
N LYS A 376 -28.63 -8.10 23.75
CA LYS A 376 -28.65 -8.39 25.20
C LYS A 376 -29.38 -7.31 26.00
N ALA A 377 -29.13 -6.03 25.68
CA ALA A 377 -29.80 -4.91 26.34
C ALA A 377 -31.32 -4.93 26.09
N LEU A 378 -31.76 -5.25 24.87
CA LEU A 378 -33.19 -5.38 24.54
C LEU A 378 -33.86 -6.52 25.32
N ASN A 379 -33.23 -7.69 25.39
CA ASN A 379 -33.78 -8.84 26.08
C ASN A 379 -33.84 -8.62 27.60
N GLY A 380 -32.79 -8.05 28.20
CA GLY A 380 -32.78 -7.69 29.63
C GLY A 380 -33.88 -6.67 29.99
N ALA A 381 -34.06 -5.65 29.15
CA ALA A 381 -35.13 -4.66 29.35
C ALA A 381 -36.54 -5.28 29.24
N THR A 382 -36.70 -6.30 28.40
CA THR A 382 -37.96 -7.04 28.24
C THR A 382 -38.24 -7.92 29.46
N GLU A 383 -37.23 -8.58 30.01
CA GLU A 383 -37.35 -9.39 31.22
C GLU A 383 -37.66 -8.54 32.46
N GLU A 384 -37.00 -7.40 32.64
CA GLU A 384 -37.30 -6.46 33.73
C GLU A 384 -38.72 -5.89 33.64
N HIS A 385 -39.20 -5.56 32.43
CA HIS A 385 -40.56 -5.09 32.23
C HIS A 385 -41.62 -6.15 32.59
N ASN A 386 -41.39 -7.40 32.19
CA ASN A 386 -42.28 -8.52 32.51
C ASN A 386 -42.32 -8.81 34.01
N GLN A 387 -41.17 -8.73 34.70
CA GLN A 387 -41.10 -8.90 36.15
C GLN A 387 -41.80 -7.75 36.90
N ALA A 388 -41.66 -6.51 36.44
CA ALA A 388 -42.34 -5.35 37.02
C ALA A 388 -43.87 -5.41 36.84
N GLN A 389 -44.36 -5.90 35.69
CA GLN A 389 -45.78 -6.15 35.47
C GLN A 389 -46.32 -7.27 36.38
N GLN A 390 -45.60 -8.37 36.54
CA GLN A 390 -45.99 -9.46 37.45
C GLN A 390 -46.02 -9.02 38.92
N GLN A 391 -45.04 -8.24 39.37
CA GLN A 391 -45.06 -7.67 40.73
C GLN A 391 -46.24 -6.72 40.94
N SER A 392 -46.54 -5.86 39.96
CA SER A 392 -47.68 -4.93 40.03
C SER A 392 -49.03 -5.66 40.05
N GLN A 393 -49.18 -6.75 39.30
CA GLN A 393 -50.37 -7.60 39.32
C GLN A 393 -50.51 -8.35 40.66
N ASN A 394 -49.42 -8.86 41.23
CA ASN A 394 -49.42 -9.50 42.54
C ASN A 394 -49.76 -8.51 43.69
N LEU A 395 -49.26 -7.28 43.62
CA LEU A 395 -49.61 -6.20 44.56
C LEU A 395 -51.08 -5.77 44.43
N GLY A 396 -51.64 -5.77 43.20
CA GLY A 396 -53.06 -5.51 42.95
C GLY A 396 -53.98 -6.61 43.49
N ALA A 397 -53.61 -7.88 43.30
CA ALA A 397 -54.34 -9.03 43.83
C ALA A 397 -54.33 -9.09 45.38
N SER A 398 -53.21 -8.73 46.00
CA SER A 398 -53.08 -8.70 47.46
C SER A 398 -53.92 -7.59 48.11
N LYS A 399 -54.07 -6.41 47.45
CA LYS A 399 -54.97 -5.34 47.91
C LYS A 399 -56.46 -5.70 47.78
N ALA A 400 -56.85 -6.45 46.74
CA ALA A 400 -58.23 -6.91 46.55
C ALA A 400 -58.67 -7.98 47.58
N GLN A 401 -57.73 -8.79 48.09
CA GLN A 401 -58.02 -9.74 49.18
C GLN A 401 -58.16 -9.07 50.55
N THR A 402 -57.46 -7.97 50.82
CA THR A 402 -57.58 -7.23 52.10
C THR A 402 -58.83 -6.35 52.22
N SER A 403 -59.51 -6.02 51.12
CA SER A 403 -60.74 -5.21 51.14
C SER A 403 -62.04 -6.03 51.28
N SER A 404 -61.94 -7.35 51.43
CA SER A 404 -63.09 -8.29 51.48
C SER A 404 -63.32 -8.92 52.87
N GLN A 405 -62.55 -8.55 53.91
CA GLN A 405 -62.76 -9.02 55.28
C GLN A 405 -63.21 -7.87 56.19
N GLY A 406 -64.49 -7.53 56.10
CA GLY A 406 -65.19 -6.66 57.03
C GLY A 406 -66.65 -7.06 57.08
N ASP A 407 -67.05 -7.63 58.22
CA ASP A 407 -68.41 -8.03 58.64
C ASP A 407 -69.11 -9.17 57.90
N LEU A 408 -69.28 -10.30 58.61
CA LEU A 408 -70.59 -10.82 59.03
C LEU A 408 -70.45 -12.14 59.82
N SER A 409 -71.15 -12.21 60.96
CA SER A 409 -71.40 -13.41 61.78
C SER A 409 -72.85 -13.91 61.57
N PRO A 410 -73.22 -15.13 62.02
CA PRO A 410 -73.80 -16.15 61.14
C PRO A 410 -75.32 -16.34 61.30
N ALA A 411 -75.96 -16.93 60.27
CA ALA A 411 -77.27 -17.55 60.40
C ALA A 411 -77.34 -18.86 59.60
N THR A 412 -77.91 -19.85 60.28
CA THR A 412 -78.17 -21.25 59.95
C THR A 412 -79.12 -21.48 58.77
N GLY A 413 -78.93 -22.56 58.00
CA GLY A 413 -79.97 -23.09 57.11
C GLY A 413 -79.55 -24.18 56.12
N ALA A 414 -79.73 -25.44 56.55
CA ALA A 414 -80.06 -26.68 55.83
C ALA A 414 -79.57 -26.98 54.38
N ALA A 415 -79.12 -28.24 54.24
CA ALA A 415 -78.65 -28.97 53.07
C ALA A 415 -79.67 -29.18 51.94
N VAL A 416 -79.19 -29.41 50.70
CA VAL A 416 -79.48 -30.59 49.84
C VAL A 416 -78.36 -30.77 48.79
N ASP A 417 -77.95 -32.02 48.59
CA ASP A 417 -77.01 -32.60 47.63
C ASP A 417 -77.24 -32.25 46.14
N THR A 418 -76.15 -32.10 45.37
CA THR A 418 -75.84 -32.97 44.19
C THR A 418 -74.51 -32.58 43.52
N ALA A 419 -73.73 -33.60 43.15
CA ALA A 419 -72.52 -33.56 42.32
C ALA A 419 -72.75 -34.42 41.06
N PRO A 420 -71.77 -34.63 40.17
CA PRO A 420 -70.97 -33.69 39.37
C PRO A 420 -71.00 -34.06 37.86
N GLN A 421 -70.40 -33.24 36.97
CA GLN A 421 -69.84 -33.59 35.64
C GLN A 421 -69.47 -32.29 34.92
N SER A 422 -68.46 -32.14 34.06
CA SER A 422 -67.38 -32.98 33.55
C SER A 422 -66.42 -32.06 32.77
N ALA A 423 -65.14 -32.43 32.76
CA ALA A 423 -64.07 -31.77 32.00
C ALA A 423 -64.32 -31.72 30.49
N VAL A 424 -63.81 -30.67 29.83
CA VAL A 424 -63.44 -30.73 28.41
C VAL A 424 -62.06 -30.13 28.25
N ASP A 425 -61.15 -31.05 27.94
CA ASP A 425 -59.78 -30.88 27.51
C ASP A 425 -59.76 -30.31 26.08
N ASN A 426 -58.85 -29.39 25.77
CA ASN A 426 -58.68 -28.89 24.40
C ASN A 426 -57.19 -28.63 24.12
N SER A 427 -56.47 -29.71 23.86
CA SER A 427 -55.20 -29.68 23.14
C SER A 427 -55.48 -29.66 21.63
N TYR A 428 -55.04 -28.62 20.92
CA TYR A 428 -54.87 -28.68 19.48
C TYR A 428 -53.45 -28.30 19.08
N THR A 429 -52.95 -29.15 18.20
CA THR A 429 -51.58 -29.38 17.76
C THR A 429 -51.02 -28.27 16.88
N ARG A 430 -49.71 -28.04 17.06
CA ARG A 430 -48.84 -27.15 16.28
C ARG A 430 -48.40 -27.86 15.00
N GLU A 431 -48.76 -27.32 13.83
CA GLU A 431 -48.23 -27.77 12.53
C GLU A 431 -46.90 -27.07 12.22
N ASP A 432 -45.86 -27.90 12.03
CA ASP A 432 -44.54 -27.52 11.52
C ASP A 432 -44.59 -27.39 9.99
N HIS A 433 -44.23 -26.22 9.46
CA HIS A 433 -43.88 -26.05 8.05
C HIS A 433 -42.37 -26.13 7.85
N GLY A 434 -41.91 -27.31 7.44
CA GLY A 434 -40.56 -27.55 6.95
C GLY A 434 -40.34 -26.93 5.57
N ILE A 435 -39.36 -26.04 5.46
CA ILE A 435 -38.85 -25.53 4.19
C ILE A 435 -37.64 -26.39 3.78
N ARG A 436 -37.82 -27.15 2.70
CA ARG A 436 -36.77 -27.88 1.97
C ARG A 436 -35.82 -26.89 1.28
N THR A 437 -34.52 -26.99 1.57
CA THR A 437 -33.46 -26.38 0.75
C THR A 437 -32.84 -27.44 -0.17
N ASN A 438 -32.95 -27.24 -1.48
CA ASN A 438 -32.20 -28.00 -2.49
C ASN A 438 -30.77 -27.43 -2.61
N GLN A 439 -29.76 -28.26 -2.37
CA GLN A 439 -28.39 -28.07 -2.87
C GLN A 439 -28.24 -28.68 -4.26
N PRO A 440 -27.33 -28.16 -5.09
CA PRO A 440 -26.53 -29.00 -5.96
C PRO A 440 -25.06 -28.94 -5.56
N ASN A 441 -24.48 -30.14 -5.49
CA ASN A 441 -23.04 -30.40 -5.49
C ASN A 441 -22.40 -29.77 -6.73
N ASP A 442 -21.27 -29.08 -6.56
CA ASP A 442 -20.20 -29.13 -7.56
C ASP A 442 -18.83 -29.12 -6.87
N VAL A 443 -18.14 -30.23 -7.06
CA VAL A 443 -16.75 -30.47 -6.72
C VAL A 443 -15.93 -29.98 -7.90
N LEU A 444 -15.11 -28.95 -7.74
CA LEU A 444 -14.03 -28.67 -8.68
C LEU A 444 -12.70 -28.46 -7.96
N SER A 445 -11.80 -29.34 -8.36
CA SER A 445 -10.45 -29.62 -7.91
C SER A 445 -9.47 -28.48 -8.09
N ALA A 446 -8.58 -28.34 -7.11
CA ALA A 446 -7.29 -27.70 -7.23
C ALA A 446 -6.41 -28.43 -8.27
N ASN A 447 -5.82 -27.67 -9.20
CA ASN A 447 -4.51 -27.91 -9.84
C ASN A 447 -4.36 -26.99 -11.06
N ALA A 448 -3.61 -25.89 -10.94
CA ALA A 448 -2.98 -25.19 -12.08
C ALA A 448 -2.05 -24.05 -11.61
N TRP A 449 -0.88 -24.38 -11.07
CA TRP A 449 0.25 -23.45 -10.98
C TRP A 449 1.55 -24.22 -11.25
N SER A 450 1.86 -24.44 -12.53
CA SER A 450 3.21 -24.74 -13.01
C SER A 450 3.24 -24.65 -14.55
N SER A 451 3.70 -23.51 -15.08
CA SER A 451 4.49 -23.37 -16.32
C SER A 451 4.89 -21.91 -16.49
#